data_AF-L8GQN3-F1
#
_entry.id   AF-L8GQN3-F1
#
_cell.length_a   1.000
_cell.length_b   1.000
_cell.length_c   1.000
_cell.angle_alpha   90.00
_cell.angle_beta   90.00
_cell.angle_gamma   90.00
#
_symmetry.space_group_name_H-M   'P 1'
#
loop_
_entity.id
_entity.type
_entity.pdbx_description
1 polymer ?
#
loop_
_entity_poly.entity_id
_entity_poly.type
_entity_poly.pdbx_seq_one_letter_code
_entity_poly.pdbx_strand_id
1 'polypeptide(L)'
;MKFSNTLPPIPFDPKLLTNPFDSMRFVRYRTTSLETSHQHTLHAEPDLGIPIDLIDPSTYKATPGAALPPEDAVLIQVGAAETPEVKKKKANVREKPSTSVSWLRRHTEYISDYEQSTKKVSRADSIEARVGHATLKRAEKDKRKRTREEVVDAIDQGFEAAKEIPVHPTDPSLKPLEILPVFPDHDLWANSYTLVTFDADPGRPRAQKQALLKGFSTEAEAEVGLAKQSFVAYLVPKNDGNDDEGKGKKKVGDEDDEGAAVEEVDGKTAEYEWVREYSFRKDQQHSATYFFVWDDESVRYNEIQAKIVLDKIKSQAAKDAIRRQARPSHSYVTTRNPTEDELEAMELARDALAPF
;
A
#
# COMPACT_ATOMS: atom_id res chain seq x y z
N MET A 1 -44.51 -83.51 41.92
CA MET A 1 -44.09 -83.51 40.50
C MET A 1 -42.62 -83.09 40.42
N LYS A 2 -41.77 -83.87 39.73
CA LYS A 2 -40.40 -83.46 39.38
C LYS A 2 -40.34 -83.32 37.87
N PHE A 3 -40.02 -82.12 37.39
CA PHE A 3 -39.73 -81.86 35.98
C PHE A 3 -38.24 -82.10 35.76
N SER A 4 -37.87 -82.87 34.74
CA SER A 4 -36.49 -83.06 34.30
C SER A 4 -36.35 -82.66 32.84
N ASN A 5 -35.27 -81.96 32.53
CA ASN A 5 -34.90 -81.53 31.19
C ASN A 5 -33.59 -82.24 30.82
N THR A 6 -33.64 -83.16 29.85
CA THR A 6 -32.46 -83.88 29.35
C THR A 6 -31.99 -83.25 28.04
N LEU A 7 -30.69 -82.95 27.98
CA LEU A 7 -30.08 -82.31 26.80
C LEU A 7 -30.03 -83.27 25.59
N PRO A 8 -30.14 -82.73 24.37
CA PRO A 8 -30.00 -83.53 23.16
C PRO A 8 -28.54 -83.98 22.94
N PRO A 9 -28.32 -85.09 22.23
CA PRO A 9 -26.98 -85.55 21.91
C PRO A 9 -26.28 -84.61 20.92
N ILE A 10 -24.95 -84.62 20.95
CA ILE A 10 -24.11 -83.73 20.15
C ILE A 10 -24.32 -84.06 18.65
N PRO A 11 -24.62 -83.05 17.82
CA PRO A 11 -25.22 -83.32 16.52
C PRO A 11 -24.24 -83.88 15.47
N PHE A 12 -22.98 -83.43 15.36
CA PHE A 12 -22.03 -83.94 14.36
C PHE A 12 -20.56 -83.70 14.73
N ASP A 13 -19.68 -84.61 14.32
CA ASP A 13 -18.22 -84.47 14.45
C ASP A 13 -17.63 -83.57 13.35
N PRO A 14 -16.55 -82.82 13.65
CA PRO A 14 -15.95 -81.90 12.70
C PRO A 14 -15.25 -82.66 11.56
N LYS A 15 -15.47 -82.20 10.33
CA LYS A 15 -14.81 -82.74 9.13
C LYS A 15 -13.53 -81.96 8.85
N LEU A 16 -12.40 -82.66 8.85
CA LEU A 16 -11.11 -82.08 8.46
C LEU A 16 -11.01 -82.00 6.94
N LEU A 17 -10.68 -80.82 6.42
CA LEU A 17 -10.52 -80.58 4.99
C LEU A 17 -9.09 -80.92 4.57
N THR A 18 -8.95 -81.65 3.46
CA THR A 18 -7.66 -81.92 2.83
C THR A 18 -7.12 -80.66 2.17
N ASN A 19 -5.91 -80.24 2.53
CA ASN A 19 -5.27 -79.09 1.90
C ASN A 19 -4.78 -79.45 0.48
N PRO A 20 -5.25 -78.76 -0.58
CA PRO A 20 -4.80 -79.01 -1.95
C PRO A 20 -3.42 -78.37 -2.18
N PHE A 21 -2.38 -78.98 -1.63
CA PHE A 21 -1.01 -78.56 -1.86
C PHE A 21 -0.44 -79.24 -3.13
N ASP A 22 -0.04 -78.46 -4.13
CA ASP A 22 0.56 -78.96 -5.37
C ASP A 22 2.04 -79.36 -5.14
N SER A 23 2.32 -80.66 -5.22
CA SER A 23 3.68 -81.21 -5.06
C SER A 23 4.66 -80.71 -6.13
N MET A 24 4.17 -80.28 -7.29
CA MET A 24 5.03 -79.85 -8.40
C MET A 24 5.57 -78.42 -8.23
N ARG A 25 5.12 -77.68 -7.20
CA ARG A 25 5.57 -76.31 -6.91
C ARG A 25 7.09 -76.20 -6.70
N PHE A 26 7.74 -77.28 -6.24
CA PHE A 26 9.17 -77.31 -5.94
C PHE A 26 10.08 -77.63 -7.14
N VAL A 27 9.51 -78.07 -8.26
CA VAL A 27 10.27 -78.46 -9.46
C VAL A 27 10.24 -77.36 -10.53
N ARG A 28 9.31 -76.42 -10.43
CA ARG A 28 9.21 -75.30 -11.39
C ARG A 28 10.27 -74.25 -11.11
N TYR A 29 11.16 -74.03 -12.08
CA TYR A 29 12.09 -72.90 -12.05
C TYR A 29 11.31 -71.58 -11.98
N ARG A 30 11.70 -70.71 -11.06
CA ARG A 30 11.17 -69.35 -10.90
C ARG A 30 12.35 -68.44 -10.63
N THR A 31 12.42 -67.33 -11.38
CA THR A 31 13.44 -66.32 -11.13
C THR A 31 13.22 -65.73 -9.74
N THR A 32 14.29 -65.72 -8.94
CA THR A 32 14.22 -65.23 -7.56
C THR A 32 14.64 -63.76 -7.49
N SER A 33 14.21 -63.08 -6.43
CA SER A 33 14.70 -61.73 -6.13
C SER A 33 16.23 -61.71 -5.99
N LEU A 34 16.83 -62.81 -5.52
CA LEU A 34 18.27 -62.95 -5.39
C LEU A 34 18.98 -62.89 -6.75
N GLU A 35 18.47 -63.61 -7.76
CA GLU A 35 18.98 -63.56 -9.13
C GLU A 35 18.83 -62.16 -9.74
N THR A 36 17.71 -61.48 -9.47
CA THR A 36 17.48 -60.12 -9.99
C THR A 36 18.39 -59.07 -9.33
N SER A 37 18.72 -59.27 -8.05
CA SER A 37 19.60 -58.38 -7.28
C SER A 37 21.10 -58.64 -7.50
N HIS A 38 21.45 -59.70 -8.22
CA HIS A 38 22.84 -60.08 -8.42
C HIS A 38 23.53 -59.10 -9.37
N GLN A 39 24.55 -58.41 -8.87
CA GLN A 39 25.40 -57.54 -9.68
C GLN A 39 26.41 -58.39 -10.44
N HIS A 40 26.21 -58.56 -11.73
CA HIS A 40 27.17 -59.27 -12.57
C HIS A 40 28.45 -58.45 -12.74
N THR A 41 29.58 -59.05 -12.38
CA THR A 41 30.89 -58.45 -12.61
C THR A 41 31.20 -58.44 -14.10
N LEU A 42 31.52 -57.26 -14.63
CA LEU A 42 32.01 -57.13 -16.00
C LEU A 42 33.45 -57.64 -16.04
N HIS A 43 33.66 -58.85 -16.59
CA HIS A 43 34.99 -59.38 -16.88
C HIS A 43 35.52 -58.73 -18.16
N ALA A 44 36.08 -57.53 -18.02
CA ALA A 44 36.77 -56.85 -19.11
C ALA A 44 38.21 -57.37 -19.24
N GLU A 45 38.79 -57.17 -20.42
CA GLU A 45 40.22 -57.38 -20.65
C GLU A 45 41.08 -56.52 -19.71
N PRO A 46 42.36 -56.86 -19.48
CA PRO A 46 43.24 -56.10 -18.58
C PRO A 46 43.38 -54.61 -18.94
N ASP A 47 43.17 -54.25 -20.22
CA ASP A 47 43.20 -52.88 -20.74
C ASP A 47 41.80 -52.20 -20.75
N LEU A 48 40.79 -52.84 -20.15
CA LEU A 48 39.40 -52.42 -20.14
C LEU A 48 38.82 -52.23 -21.57
N GLY A 49 39.44 -52.84 -22.59
CA GLY A 49 39.06 -52.66 -23.99
C GLY A 49 39.48 -51.30 -24.58
N ILE A 50 40.41 -50.58 -23.93
CA ILE A 50 40.92 -49.29 -24.39
C ILE A 50 42.36 -49.46 -24.90
N PRO A 51 42.56 -49.69 -26.21
CA PRO A 51 43.91 -49.79 -26.78
C PRO A 51 44.58 -48.42 -26.79
N ILE A 52 45.77 -48.32 -26.17
CA ILE A 52 46.58 -47.10 -26.17
C ILE A 52 47.51 -47.13 -27.39
N ASP A 53 47.28 -46.25 -28.37
CA ASP A 53 48.07 -46.17 -29.59
C ASP A 53 49.28 -45.24 -29.43
N LEU A 54 50.47 -45.81 -29.23
CA LEU A 54 51.70 -45.05 -29.10
C LEU A 54 52.41 -44.79 -30.44
N ILE A 55 51.86 -45.26 -31.55
CA ILE A 55 52.49 -45.21 -32.88
C ILE A 55 52.11 -43.90 -33.58
N ASP A 56 50.83 -43.53 -33.52
CA ASP A 56 50.35 -42.28 -34.12
C ASP A 56 50.09 -41.18 -33.06
N PRO A 57 50.96 -40.16 -32.96
CA PRO A 57 50.77 -39.05 -32.03
C PRO A 57 49.61 -38.12 -32.43
N SER A 58 49.03 -38.28 -33.62
CA SER A 58 47.88 -37.48 -34.06
C SER A 58 46.56 -37.91 -33.41
N THR A 59 46.44 -39.19 -33.01
CA THR A 59 45.24 -39.78 -32.38
C THR A 59 44.81 -39.05 -31.10
N TYR A 60 45.78 -38.54 -30.33
CA TYR A 60 45.52 -37.86 -29.05
C TYR A 60 45.67 -36.33 -29.10
N LYS A 61 45.87 -35.76 -30.30
CA LYS A 61 46.10 -34.32 -30.43
C LYS A 61 44.79 -33.55 -30.25
N ALA A 62 44.63 -32.91 -29.09
CA ALA A 62 43.48 -32.06 -28.82
C ALA A 62 43.41 -30.87 -29.80
N THR A 63 42.29 -30.74 -30.51
CA THR A 63 41.97 -29.54 -31.29
C THR A 63 41.69 -28.36 -30.35
N PRO A 64 42.45 -27.25 -30.43
CA PRO A 64 42.22 -26.08 -29.59
C PRO A 64 40.81 -25.52 -29.82
N GLY A 65 40.01 -25.42 -28.76
CA GLY A 65 38.65 -24.86 -28.82
C GLY A 65 37.53 -25.86 -29.10
N ALA A 66 37.82 -27.18 -29.13
CA ALA A 66 36.75 -28.18 -29.18
C ALA A 66 35.87 -28.09 -27.92
N ALA A 67 34.57 -27.88 -28.12
CA ALA A 67 33.60 -27.86 -27.03
C ALA A 67 33.29 -29.30 -26.59
N LEU A 68 33.26 -29.53 -25.28
CA LEU A 68 32.89 -30.82 -24.71
C LEU A 68 31.39 -31.08 -24.95
N PRO A 69 30.99 -32.25 -25.51
CA PRO A 69 29.60 -32.64 -25.59
C PRO A 69 28.92 -32.64 -24.22
N PRO A 70 27.61 -32.32 -24.14
CA PRO A 70 26.90 -32.26 -22.86
C PRO A 70 26.80 -33.62 -22.16
N GLU A 71 26.79 -34.73 -22.91
CA GLU A 71 26.78 -36.10 -22.37
C GLU A 71 28.10 -36.42 -21.66
N ASP A 72 29.24 -36.03 -22.24
CA ASP A 72 30.57 -36.22 -21.66
C ASP A 72 30.79 -35.31 -20.43
N ALA A 73 30.18 -34.12 -20.43
CA ALA A 73 30.26 -33.18 -19.31
C ALA A 73 29.68 -33.76 -18.00
N VAL A 74 28.67 -34.63 -18.09
CA VAL A 74 28.09 -35.32 -16.92
C VAL A 74 29.05 -36.36 -16.34
N LEU A 75 29.79 -37.06 -17.20
CA LEU A 75 30.74 -38.10 -16.78
C LEU A 75 31.94 -37.51 -16.00
N ILE A 76 32.36 -36.29 -16.34
CA ILE A 76 33.45 -35.59 -15.64
C ILE A 76 33.05 -35.14 -14.22
N GLN A 77 31.76 -34.84 -13.98
CA GLN A 77 31.28 -34.34 -12.69
C GLN A 77 31.40 -35.37 -11.55
N VAL A 78 31.43 -36.67 -11.89
CA VAL A 78 31.48 -37.75 -10.90
C VAL A 78 32.82 -37.79 -10.14
N GLY A 79 33.94 -37.47 -10.79
CA GLY A 79 35.26 -37.43 -10.14
C GLY A 79 35.44 -36.29 -9.13
N ALA A 80 34.71 -35.19 -9.29
CA ALA A 80 34.75 -34.06 -8.35
C ALA A 80 33.96 -34.32 -7.06
N ALA A 81 33.15 -35.38 -7.01
CA ALA A 81 32.36 -35.76 -5.83
C ALA A 81 33.11 -36.69 -4.85
N GLU A 82 34.25 -37.25 -5.27
CA GLU A 82 35.02 -38.19 -4.44
C GLU A 82 36.11 -37.54 -3.58
N THR A 83 36.45 -36.26 -3.81
CA THR A 83 37.23 -35.51 -2.83
C THR A 83 36.43 -35.36 -1.52
N PRO A 84 36.98 -35.77 -0.36
CA PRO A 84 36.23 -35.85 0.89
C PRO A 84 35.79 -34.47 1.45
N GLU A 85 36.22 -33.35 0.86
CA GLU A 85 35.84 -32.01 1.30
C GLU A 85 34.47 -31.55 0.75
N VAL A 86 34.02 -32.05 -0.39
CA VAL A 86 32.75 -31.59 -1.02
C VAL A 86 31.53 -32.34 -0.48
N LYS A 87 31.73 -33.51 0.16
CA LYS A 87 30.65 -34.35 0.70
C LYS A 87 29.87 -33.69 1.86
N LYS A 88 30.39 -32.63 2.49
CA LYS A 88 29.68 -31.88 3.54
C LYS A 88 28.57 -30.95 3.01
N LYS A 89 28.49 -30.69 1.71
CA LYS A 89 27.45 -29.78 1.16
C LYS A 89 26.20 -30.50 0.60
N LYS A 90 26.28 -31.80 0.29
CA LYS A 90 25.16 -32.52 -0.36
C LYS A 90 24.31 -33.38 0.59
N ALA A 91 24.76 -33.65 1.81
CA ALA A 91 23.96 -34.36 2.82
C ALA A 91 22.79 -33.55 3.41
N ASN A 92 22.73 -32.23 3.14
CA ASN A 92 21.66 -31.35 3.61
C ASN A 92 20.55 -31.11 2.57
N VAL A 93 20.61 -31.70 1.38
CA VAL A 93 19.49 -31.69 0.43
C VAL A 93 18.58 -32.89 0.69
N ARG A 94 18.16 -33.05 1.96
CA ARG A 94 16.88 -33.69 2.23
C ARG A 94 15.89 -32.58 1.95
N GLU A 95 15.34 -32.54 0.74
CA GLU A 95 14.23 -31.68 0.38
C GLU A 95 13.14 -31.89 1.43
N LYS A 96 13.12 -31.04 2.44
CA LYS A 96 12.01 -31.00 3.38
C LYS A 96 10.82 -30.59 2.52
N PRO A 97 9.73 -31.37 2.48
CA PRO A 97 8.58 -30.93 1.72
C PRO A 97 8.14 -29.62 2.39
N SER A 98 8.19 -28.52 1.63
CA SER A 98 7.63 -27.24 2.05
C SER A 98 6.10 -27.38 2.04
N THR A 99 5.57 -28.29 2.84
CA THR A 99 4.15 -28.30 3.17
C THR A 99 3.96 -27.06 4.01
N SER A 100 3.55 -26.00 3.35
CA SER A 100 3.21 -24.74 3.99
C SER A 100 1.92 -25.01 4.76
N VAL A 101 2.07 -25.43 6.02
CA VAL A 101 0.95 -25.70 6.91
C VAL A 101 0.54 -24.37 7.52
N SER A 102 -0.70 -23.94 7.29
CA SER A 102 -1.19 -22.60 7.66
C SER A 102 -1.17 -22.32 9.17
N TRP A 103 -1.17 -23.36 10.01
CA TRP A 103 -1.11 -23.25 11.47
C TRP A 103 0.29 -23.38 12.05
N LEU A 104 1.28 -23.80 11.25
CA LEU A 104 2.66 -23.90 11.69
C LEU A 104 3.40 -22.62 11.26
N ARG A 105 3.80 -21.78 12.22
CA ARG A 105 4.60 -20.59 11.93
C ARG A 105 5.89 -21.01 11.21
N ARG A 106 6.17 -20.39 10.05
CA ARG A 106 7.30 -20.76 9.18
C ARG A 106 8.67 -20.47 9.78
N HIS A 107 8.75 -19.68 10.85
CA HIS A 107 10.00 -19.28 11.49
C HIS A 107 9.86 -19.25 13.00
N THR A 108 10.83 -19.82 13.70
CA THR A 108 11.14 -19.48 15.09
C THR A 108 11.84 -18.13 15.06
N GLU A 109 11.13 -17.04 15.35
CA GLU A 109 11.77 -15.75 15.58
C GLU A 109 12.65 -15.88 16.82
N TYR A 110 13.97 -15.82 16.60
CA TYR A 110 14.92 -15.67 17.68
C TYR A 110 14.93 -14.21 18.11
N ILE A 111 15.02 -13.96 19.42
CA ILE A 111 15.05 -12.63 20.01
C ILE A 111 16.17 -11.83 19.34
N SER A 112 15.82 -10.95 18.41
CA SER A 112 16.74 -10.05 17.74
C SER A 112 16.76 -8.72 18.49
N ASP A 113 17.91 -8.05 18.51
CA ASP A 113 18.06 -6.75 19.18
C ASP A 113 17.11 -5.67 18.61
N TYR A 114 16.57 -5.87 17.41
CA TYR A 114 15.59 -4.99 16.79
C TYR A 114 14.26 -4.97 17.55
N GLU A 115 13.75 -6.11 18.02
CA GLU A 115 12.54 -6.16 18.85
C GLU A 115 12.76 -5.61 20.27
N GLN A 116 14.00 -5.68 20.78
CA GLN A 116 14.36 -4.99 22.01
C GLN A 116 14.44 -3.47 21.83
N SER A 117 14.66 -2.98 20.61
CA SER A 117 14.66 -1.57 20.26
C SER A 117 13.25 -0.98 20.14
N THR A 118 12.30 -1.70 19.52
CA THR A 118 10.91 -1.23 19.34
C THR A 118 10.12 -1.19 20.66
N LYS A 119 10.53 -1.98 21.67
CA LYS A 119 10.01 -1.90 23.05
C LYS A 119 10.61 -0.76 23.89
N LYS A 120 11.51 0.08 23.35
CA LYS A 120 12.08 1.26 24.05
C LYS A 120 11.13 2.46 24.10
N VAL A 121 9.81 2.27 23.99
CA VAL A 121 8.83 3.33 24.28
C VAL A 121 8.91 3.82 25.73
N SER A 122 9.57 3.08 26.64
CA SER A 122 9.81 3.54 28.02
C SER A 122 11.17 4.21 28.28
N ARG A 123 11.99 4.49 27.27
CA ARG A 123 13.30 5.17 27.46
C ARG A 123 13.25 6.69 27.20
N ALA A 124 12.06 7.25 26.98
CA ALA A 124 11.85 8.69 26.82
C ALA A 124 12.18 9.50 28.09
N ASP A 125 12.14 8.86 29.27
CA ASP A 125 12.51 9.51 30.55
C ASP A 125 14.00 9.38 30.89
N SER A 126 14.81 8.74 30.05
CA SER A 126 16.26 8.72 30.25
C SER A 126 16.84 10.12 30.09
N ILE A 127 17.61 10.57 31.09
CA ILE A 127 18.31 11.86 31.08
C ILE A 127 19.20 11.99 29.83
N GLU A 128 19.78 10.89 29.35
CA GLU A 128 20.59 10.85 28.12
C GLU A 128 19.78 11.15 26.85
N ALA A 129 18.52 10.71 26.78
CA ALA A 129 17.63 11.01 25.66
C ALA A 129 17.19 12.48 25.66
N ARG A 130 16.95 13.06 26.84
CA ARG A 130 16.62 14.50 26.98
C ARG A 130 17.81 15.40 26.65
N VAL A 131 19.02 15.02 27.06
CA VAL A 131 20.25 15.77 26.74
C VAL A 131 20.59 15.62 25.26
N GLY A 132 20.49 14.42 24.69
CA GLY A 132 20.70 14.18 23.26
C GLY A 132 19.70 14.90 22.36
N HIS A 133 18.42 14.94 22.75
CA HIS A 133 17.40 15.69 22.01
C HIS A 133 17.58 17.21 22.15
N ALA A 134 18.07 17.69 23.30
CA ALA A 134 18.41 19.10 23.49
C ALA A 134 19.65 19.52 22.69
N THR A 135 20.67 18.65 22.55
CA THR A 135 21.84 18.92 21.70
C THR A 135 21.50 18.85 20.21
N LEU A 136 20.65 17.92 19.77
CA LEU A 136 20.12 17.87 18.40
C LEU A 136 19.30 19.13 18.07
N LYS A 137 18.37 19.53 18.95
CA LYS A 137 17.63 20.79 18.77
C LYS A 137 18.53 22.02 18.80
N ARG A 138 19.62 21.99 19.57
CA ARG A 138 20.62 23.07 19.58
C ARG A 138 21.45 23.05 18.31
N ALA A 139 21.78 21.89 17.75
CA ALA A 139 22.46 21.75 16.45
C ALA A 139 21.56 22.17 15.28
N GLU A 140 20.27 21.88 15.32
CA GLU A 140 19.28 22.42 14.38
C GLU A 140 19.14 23.93 14.49
N LYS A 141 19.15 24.48 15.72
CA LYS A 141 19.14 25.92 15.98
C LYS A 141 20.47 26.60 15.62
N ASP A 142 21.57 25.85 15.66
CA ASP A 142 22.91 26.22 15.20
C ASP A 142 23.12 25.90 13.70
N LYS A 143 22.05 25.58 12.94
CA LYS A 143 22.01 25.96 11.53
C LYS A 143 22.07 27.48 11.50
N ARG A 144 23.31 27.97 11.59
CA ARG A 144 23.73 29.36 11.37
C ARG A 144 22.87 29.89 10.23
N LYS A 145 22.40 31.14 10.37
CA LYS A 145 21.71 31.83 9.28
C LYS A 145 22.54 31.60 8.02
N ARG A 146 22.08 30.69 7.15
CA ARG A 146 22.79 30.33 5.94
C ARG A 146 23.02 31.63 5.18
N THR A 147 24.23 31.83 4.69
CA THR A 147 24.45 32.96 3.78
C THR A 147 23.51 32.79 2.59
N ARG A 148 23.13 33.89 1.92
CA ARG A 148 22.22 33.80 0.76
C ARG A 148 22.75 32.82 -0.28
N GLU A 149 24.06 32.81 -0.49
CA GLU A 149 24.78 31.90 -1.40
C GLU A 149 24.62 30.43 -0.97
N GLU A 150 24.85 30.11 0.32
CA GLU A 150 24.62 28.74 0.83
C GLU A 150 23.16 28.26 0.71
N VAL A 151 22.18 29.18 0.74
CA VAL A 151 20.77 28.83 0.52
C VAL A 151 20.53 28.51 -0.95
N VAL A 152 21.05 29.33 -1.86
CA VAL A 152 20.92 29.12 -3.31
C VAL A 152 21.60 27.80 -3.71
N ASP A 153 22.84 27.58 -3.27
CA ASP A 153 23.56 26.34 -3.56
C ASP A 153 22.81 25.10 -3.02
N ALA A 154 22.18 25.21 -1.84
CA ALA A 154 21.38 24.13 -1.28
C ALA A 154 20.08 23.89 -2.04
N ILE A 155 19.48 24.94 -2.62
CA ILE A 155 18.29 24.81 -3.48
C ILE A 155 18.68 24.12 -4.78
N ASP A 156 19.75 24.58 -5.44
CA ASP A 156 20.25 24.01 -6.70
C ASP A 156 20.65 22.53 -6.53
N GLN A 157 21.34 22.20 -5.43
CA GLN A 157 21.64 20.81 -5.07
C GLN A 157 20.38 19.98 -4.84
N GLY A 158 19.33 20.57 -4.26
CA GLY A 158 18.04 19.90 -4.07
C GLY A 158 17.37 19.55 -5.40
N PHE A 159 17.39 20.46 -6.37
CA PHE A 159 16.87 20.22 -7.72
C PHE A 159 17.73 19.23 -8.52
N GLU A 160 19.06 19.28 -8.37
CA GLU A 160 19.95 18.32 -9.04
C GLU A 160 19.78 16.90 -8.48
N ALA A 161 19.68 16.77 -7.15
CA ALA A 161 19.42 15.48 -6.50
C ALA A 161 18.04 14.91 -6.87
N ALA A 162 17.03 15.76 -7.11
CA ALA A 162 15.70 15.33 -7.53
C ALA A 162 15.66 14.77 -8.98
N LYS A 163 16.68 15.04 -9.81
CA LYS A 163 16.82 14.43 -11.15
C LYS A 163 17.32 12.99 -11.08
N GLU A 164 17.97 12.61 -9.99
CA GLU A 164 18.45 11.24 -9.78
C GLU A 164 17.31 10.31 -9.38
N ILE A 165 17.46 9.01 -9.67
CA ILE A 165 16.45 8.00 -9.32
C ILE A 165 16.42 7.82 -7.80
N PRO A 166 15.26 7.98 -7.14
CA PRO A 166 15.18 7.89 -5.69
C PRO A 166 15.46 6.46 -5.21
N VAL A 167 16.28 6.35 -4.16
CA VAL A 167 16.57 5.09 -3.46
C VAL A 167 15.82 5.08 -2.13
N HIS A 168 15.21 3.94 -1.80
CA HIS A 168 14.44 3.83 -0.56
C HIS A 168 15.34 3.96 0.69
N PRO A 169 15.01 4.84 1.67
CA PRO A 169 15.92 5.16 2.78
C PRO A 169 16.32 4.00 3.69
N THR A 170 15.46 2.99 3.83
CA THR A 170 15.67 1.87 4.77
C THR A 170 16.06 0.56 4.06
N ASP A 171 15.72 0.43 2.77
CA ASP A 171 15.94 -0.80 2.01
C ASP A 171 16.35 -0.46 0.58
N PRO A 172 17.67 -0.37 0.31
CA PRO A 172 18.20 0.00 -1.01
C PRO A 172 17.87 -1.01 -2.12
N SER A 173 17.32 -2.19 -1.80
CA SER A 173 16.95 -3.19 -2.80
C SER A 173 15.66 -2.84 -3.55
N LEU A 174 14.83 -1.97 -2.97
CA LEU A 174 13.57 -1.53 -3.56
C LEU A 174 13.84 -0.50 -4.67
N LYS A 175 13.23 -0.73 -5.83
CA LYS A 175 13.27 0.18 -6.97
C LYS A 175 11.91 0.86 -7.14
N PRO A 176 11.87 2.17 -7.44
CA PRO A 176 10.62 2.86 -7.73
C PRO A 176 9.97 2.26 -8.98
N LEU A 177 8.65 2.06 -8.93
CA LEU A 177 7.87 1.62 -10.09
C LEU A 177 7.63 2.79 -11.05
N GLU A 178 7.28 3.95 -10.49
CA GLU A 178 6.85 5.15 -11.21
C GLU A 178 7.37 6.38 -10.47
N ILE A 179 7.79 7.40 -11.22
CA ILE A 179 8.33 8.66 -10.69
C ILE A 179 7.52 9.78 -11.32
N LEU A 180 6.69 10.44 -10.51
CA LEU A 180 5.87 11.56 -10.94
C LEU A 180 6.53 12.88 -10.50
N PRO A 181 6.98 13.73 -11.43
CA PRO A 181 7.53 15.04 -11.10
C PRO A 181 6.43 15.96 -10.56
N VAL A 182 6.82 16.88 -9.68
CA VAL A 182 5.89 17.81 -9.03
C VAL A 182 6.07 19.21 -9.60
N PHE A 183 5.02 19.76 -10.22
CA PHE A 183 5.03 21.08 -10.87
C PHE A 183 3.92 21.99 -10.31
N PRO A 184 4.08 23.32 -10.34
CA PRO A 184 2.97 24.20 -9.99
C PRO A 184 1.87 24.15 -11.06
N ASP A 185 0.60 24.29 -10.66
CA ASP A 185 -0.53 24.26 -11.59
C ASP A 185 -0.79 25.64 -12.21
N HIS A 186 -0.42 25.86 -13.46
CA HIS A 186 -0.61 27.17 -14.11
C HIS A 186 -2.08 27.57 -14.28
N ASP A 187 -3.00 26.61 -14.37
CA ASP A 187 -4.41 26.88 -14.64
C ASP A 187 -5.16 27.23 -13.36
N LEU A 188 -4.90 26.47 -12.29
CA LEU A 188 -5.61 26.61 -11.02
C LEU A 188 -4.96 27.62 -10.06
N TRP A 189 -3.69 28.02 -10.28
CA TRP A 189 -3.00 28.96 -9.37
C TRP A 189 -3.66 30.33 -9.27
N ALA A 190 -4.39 30.74 -10.31
CA ALA A 190 -5.17 31.97 -10.31
C ALA A 190 -6.30 31.97 -9.25
N ASN A 191 -6.72 30.79 -8.78
CA ASN A 191 -7.80 30.65 -7.83
C ASN A 191 -7.32 30.73 -6.38
N SER A 192 -8.17 31.27 -5.50
CA SER A 192 -7.91 31.28 -4.05
C SER A 192 -8.56 30.08 -3.37
N TYR A 193 -7.74 29.27 -2.69
CA TYR A 193 -8.21 28.08 -1.99
C TYR A 193 -8.17 28.27 -0.47
N THR A 194 -9.24 27.82 0.19
CA THR A 194 -9.36 27.82 1.65
C THR A 194 -9.69 26.42 2.14
N LEU A 195 -8.85 25.86 3.01
CA LEU A 195 -9.12 24.58 3.66
C LEU A 195 -10.07 24.78 4.83
N VAL A 196 -11.26 24.17 4.74
CA VAL A 196 -12.29 24.25 5.77
C VAL A 196 -12.40 22.92 6.50
N THR A 197 -12.24 22.94 7.82
CA THR A 197 -12.44 21.76 8.67
C THR A 197 -13.66 21.93 9.55
N PHE A 198 -14.48 20.88 9.68
CA PHE A 198 -15.68 20.89 10.51
C PHE A 198 -15.45 20.10 11.81
N ASP A 199 -15.90 20.63 12.95
CA ASP A 199 -15.88 19.93 14.26
C ASP A 199 -16.78 18.67 14.26
N ALA A 200 -17.85 18.68 13.47
CA ALA A 200 -18.78 17.56 13.32
C ALA A 200 -19.31 17.48 11.89
N ASP A 201 -19.70 16.27 11.48
CA ASP A 201 -20.24 15.98 10.15
C ASP A 201 -21.38 16.97 9.77
N PRO A 202 -21.19 17.80 8.71
CA PRO A 202 -22.12 18.86 8.36
C PRO A 202 -23.41 18.37 7.72
N GLY A 203 -23.49 17.16 7.16
CA GLY A 203 -24.68 16.73 6.41
C GLY A 203 -24.57 15.38 5.71
N ARG A 204 -25.34 15.18 4.64
CA ARG A 204 -25.33 13.94 3.84
C ARG A 204 -24.16 13.97 2.83
N PRO A 205 -23.45 12.87 2.55
CA PRO A 205 -22.28 12.86 1.66
C PRO A 205 -22.53 13.40 0.24
N ARG A 206 -23.69 13.12 -0.36
CA ARG A 206 -24.05 13.62 -1.70
C ARG A 206 -24.21 15.14 -1.73
N ALA A 207 -24.96 15.66 -0.76
CA ALA A 207 -25.19 17.09 -0.54
C ALA A 207 -23.91 17.87 -0.23
N GLN A 208 -22.90 17.22 0.39
CA GLN A 208 -21.64 17.87 0.75
C GLN A 208 -20.81 18.29 -0.47
N LYS A 209 -20.85 17.52 -1.57
CA LYS A 209 -20.07 17.81 -2.78
C LYS A 209 -20.50 19.11 -3.47
N GLN A 210 -21.77 19.48 -3.34
CA GLN A 210 -22.35 20.67 -3.96
C GLN A 210 -22.68 21.77 -2.93
N ALA A 211 -22.25 21.61 -1.67
CA ALA A 211 -22.56 22.56 -0.63
C ALA A 211 -21.73 23.85 -0.78
N LEU A 212 -22.32 24.97 -0.41
CA LEU A 212 -21.68 26.28 -0.43
C LEU A 212 -21.51 26.82 1.00
N LEU A 213 -20.43 27.56 1.19
CA LEU A 213 -20.12 28.25 2.44
C LEU A 213 -20.14 29.75 2.17
N LYS A 214 -20.93 30.49 2.95
CA LYS A 214 -20.98 31.96 2.87
C LYS A 214 -20.69 32.59 4.23
N GLY A 215 -19.66 33.43 4.29
CA GLY A 215 -19.36 34.23 5.46
C GLY A 215 -20.33 35.40 5.61
N PHE A 216 -20.80 35.63 6.83
CA PHE A 216 -21.60 36.79 7.21
C PHE A 216 -20.92 37.54 8.36
N SER A 217 -20.80 38.85 8.22
CA SER A 217 -20.47 39.77 9.31
C SER A 217 -21.71 40.59 9.65
N THR A 218 -22.20 40.48 10.88
CA THR A 218 -23.23 41.41 11.37
C THR A 218 -22.52 42.69 11.81
N GLU A 219 -22.31 43.62 10.88
CA GLU A 219 -21.78 44.97 11.18
C GLU A 219 -22.85 45.93 11.71
N ALA A 220 -24.13 45.54 11.64
CA ALA A 220 -25.24 46.46 11.77
C ALA A 220 -25.47 47.08 13.17
N GLU A 221 -24.82 46.63 14.25
CA GLU A 221 -24.94 47.25 15.58
C GLU A 221 -23.68 46.98 16.44
N ALA A 222 -22.53 47.53 16.02
CA ALA A 222 -21.37 47.70 16.92
C ALA A 222 -21.52 48.94 17.83
N GLU A 223 -22.76 49.31 18.17
CA GLU A 223 -23.08 50.26 19.22
C GLU A 223 -23.57 49.41 20.41
N VAL A 224 -22.88 49.49 21.55
CA VAL A 224 -23.09 48.69 22.77
C VAL A 224 -22.44 47.29 22.79
N GLY A 225 -21.10 47.27 22.85
CA GLY A 225 -20.32 46.27 23.63
C GLY A 225 -20.47 44.77 23.33
N LEU A 226 -21.25 44.37 22.33
CA LEU A 226 -21.45 42.98 21.94
C LEU A 226 -20.47 42.62 20.83
N ALA A 227 -19.71 41.54 21.03
CA ALA A 227 -18.67 41.10 20.11
C ALA A 227 -19.22 40.91 18.69
N LYS A 228 -18.45 41.37 17.68
CA LYS A 228 -18.68 41.11 16.25
C LYS A 228 -19.04 39.63 16.06
N GLN A 229 -20.29 39.33 15.73
CA GLN A 229 -20.71 37.96 15.44
C GLN A 229 -20.46 37.67 13.97
N SER A 230 -19.27 37.17 13.67
CA SER A 230 -18.96 36.65 12.34
C SER A 230 -19.24 35.14 12.33
N PHE A 231 -20.09 34.70 11.40
CA PHE A 231 -20.46 33.29 11.27
C PHE A 231 -20.43 32.87 9.79
N VAL A 232 -20.35 31.56 9.56
CA VAL A 232 -20.41 30.98 8.21
C VAL A 232 -21.69 30.16 8.08
N ALA A 233 -22.46 30.43 7.04
CA ALA A 233 -23.64 29.67 6.68
C ALA A 233 -23.24 28.50 5.77
N TYR A 234 -23.77 27.32 6.07
CA TYR A 234 -23.67 26.11 5.26
C TYR A 234 -24.96 25.92 4.47
N LEU A 235 -24.83 26.00 3.15
CA LEU A 235 -25.92 26.00 2.17
C LEU A 235 -25.84 24.71 1.34
N VAL A 236 -26.95 24.03 1.13
CA VAL A 236 -27.03 22.78 0.35
C VAL A 236 -28.03 22.95 -0.78
N PRO A 237 -27.77 22.46 -2.00
CA PRO A 237 -28.72 22.59 -3.11
C PRO A 237 -30.01 21.83 -2.81
N LYS A 238 -31.15 22.45 -3.11
CA LYS A 238 -32.48 21.85 -2.86
C LYS A 238 -32.83 20.71 -3.85
N ASN A 239 -32.15 20.68 -5.01
CA ASN A 239 -32.37 19.70 -6.08
C ASN A 239 -31.63 18.36 -5.87
N ASP A 240 -30.87 18.20 -4.78
CA ASP A 240 -30.40 16.88 -4.36
C ASP A 240 -31.58 16.08 -3.78
N GLY A 241 -32.40 15.56 -4.70
CA GLY A 241 -33.38 14.49 -4.51
C GLY A 241 -33.91 14.33 -3.10
N ASN A 242 -35.05 14.97 -2.82
CA ASN A 242 -35.93 14.57 -1.74
C ASN A 242 -36.55 13.19 -2.08
N ASP A 243 -35.72 12.16 -2.24
CA ASP A 243 -36.09 10.79 -2.59
C ASP A 243 -36.51 9.98 -1.34
N ASP A 244 -37.06 10.65 -0.32
CA ASP A 244 -37.60 10.00 0.88
C ASP A 244 -39.13 9.98 0.91
N GLU A 245 -39.78 10.12 -0.26
CA GLU A 245 -41.20 9.79 -0.43
C GLU A 245 -41.43 8.87 -1.62
N GLY A 246 -41.16 7.59 -1.41
CA GLY A 246 -42.00 6.51 -1.96
C GLY A 246 -41.75 6.09 -3.41
N LYS A 247 -41.24 4.85 -3.52
CA LYS A 247 -41.33 3.89 -4.65
C LYS A 247 -40.20 3.92 -5.67
N GLY A 248 -39.49 2.79 -5.70
CA GLY A 248 -39.09 2.18 -6.96
C GLY A 248 -37.61 1.86 -7.07
N LYS A 249 -37.26 0.62 -6.72
CA LYS A 249 -36.03 -0.07 -7.12
C LYS A 249 -35.56 0.33 -8.53
N LYS A 250 -34.34 0.85 -8.63
CA LYS A 250 -33.42 0.53 -9.73
C LYS A 250 -31.99 0.45 -9.19
N LYS A 251 -31.53 -0.78 -8.99
CA LYS A 251 -30.11 -1.11 -8.99
C LYS A 251 -29.63 -1.01 -10.44
N VAL A 252 -28.81 -0.01 -10.74
CA VAL A 252 -27.84 0.04 -11.85
C VAL A 252 -26.72 0.89 -11.27
N GLY A 253 -25.68 0.27 -10.70
CA GLY A 253 -24.44 0.01 -11.42
C GLY A 253 -23.41 0.99 -10.86
N ASP A 254 -22.53 0.52 -9.98
CA ASP A 254 -21.31 1.23 -9.59
C ASP A 254 -20.45 1.36 -10.85
N GLU A 255 -20.51 2.51 -11.49
CA GLU A 255 -19.46 3.03 -12.35
C GLU A 255 -19.25 4.48 -11.93
N ASP A 256 -18.01 4.78 -11.60
CA ASP A 256 -17.51 6.08 -11.19
C ASP A 256 -17.89 7.14 -12.24
N ASP A 257 -18.94 7.92 -11.97
CA ASP A 257 -19.24 9.16 -12.69
C ASP A 257 -18.30 10.27 -12.15
N GLU A 258 -17.01 10.03 -12.33
CA GLU A 258 -16.00 11.08 -12.35
C GLU A 258 -16.17 11.84 -13.67
N GLY A 259 -16.72 13.05 -13.60
CA GLY A 259 -16.68 13.96 -14.75
C GLY A 259 -18.00 14.56 -15.22
N ALA A 260 -19.06 14.59 -14.41
CA ALA A 260 -20.08 15.61 -14.60
C ALA A 260 -19.51 16.98 -14.18
N ALA A 261 -18.57 17.50 -14.98
CA ALA A 261 -18.34 18.93 -15.10
C ALA A 261 -19.73 19.53 -15.29
N VAL A 262 -20.19 20.28 -14.29
CA VAL A 262 -21.41 21.06 -14.40
C VAL A 262 -21.13 21.99 -15.57
N GLU A 263 -21.68 21.66 -16.75
CA GLU A 263 -21.60 22.56 -17.89
C GLU A 263 -22.12 23.90 -17.40
N GLU A 264 -21.19 24.85 -17.35
CA GLU A 264 -21.37 26.21 -16.88
C GLU A 264 -22.23 26.94 -17.89
N VAL A 265 -23.52 26.61 -17.90
CA VAL A 265 -24.51 27.29 -18.72
C VAL A 265 -24.88 28.56 -17.96
N ASP A 266 -24.28 29.66 -18.43
CA ASP A 266 -24.49 31.02 -17.97
C ASP A 266 -26.00 31.29 -17.73
N GLY A 267 -26.37 31.66 -16.50
CA GLY A 267 -27.73 32.10 -16.16
C GLY A 267 -28.68 31.10 -15.48
N LYS A 268 -28.24 29.90 -15.05
CA LYS A 268 -29.08 29.01 -14.23
C LYS A 268 -29.06 29.41 -12.75
N THR A 269 -30.15 29.97 -12.27
CA THR A 269 -30.37 30.22 -10.82
C THR A 269 -30.69 28.91 -10.11
N ALA A 270 -29.80 28.44 -9.24
CA ALA A 270 -30.04 27.27 -8.40
C ALA A 270 -30.55 27.70 -7.01
N GLU A 271 -31.59 27.03 -6.50
CA GLU A 271 -32.11 27.24 -5.15
C GLU A 271 -31.30 26.40 -4.14
N TYR A 272 -30.81 27.08 -3.10
CA TYR A 272 -30.09 26.47 -1.99
C TYR A 272 -30.90 26.61 -0.70
N GLU A 273 -30.87 25.56 0.12
CA GLU A 273 -31.42 25.56 1.46
C GLU A 273 -30.33 25.94 2.48
N TRP A 274 -30.69 26.83 3.40
CA TRP A 274 -29.86 27.17 4.54
C TRP A 274 -29.96 26.08 5.62
N VAL A 275 -28.92 25.27 5.77
CA VAL A 275 -28.95 24.09 6.65
C VAL A 275 -28.46 24.42 8.06
N ARG A 276 -27.28 25.06 8.19
CA ARG A 276 -26.61 25.28 9.49
C ARG A 276 -25.75 26.54 9.50
N GLU A 277 -25.54 27.08 10.71
CA GLU A 277 -24.61 28.17 11.00
C GLU A 277 -23.45 27.69 11.88
N TYR A 278 -22.24 28.13 11.52
CA TYR A 278 -21.00 27.79 12.22
C TYR A 278 -20.27 29.06 12.67
N SER A 279 -19.67 29.02 13.86
CA SER A 279 -18.66 30.00 14.24
C SER A 279 -17.33 29.57 13.64
N PHE A 280 -16.58 30.50 13.06
CA PHE A 280 -15.29 30.18 12.46
C PHE A 280 -14.13 30.68 13.32
N ARG A 281 -13.04 29.91 13.31
CA ARG A 281 -11.73 30.32 13.82
C ARG A 281 -10.72 30.20 12.70
N LYS A 282 -9.98 31.28 12.43
CA LYS A 282 -8.87 31.26 11.48
C LYS A 282 -7.65 30.66 12.16
N ASP A 283 -7.07 29.64 11.55
CA ASP A 283 -5.79 29.10 11.99
C ASP A 283 -4.70 30.13 11.60
N GLN A 284 -3.99 30.69 12.58
CA GLN A 284 -2.95 31.70 12.35
C GLN A 284 -1.56 31.09 12.10
N GLN A 285 -1.46 29.76 12.08
CA GLN A 285 -0.20 29.07 11.82
C GLN A 285 0.31 29.39 10.41
N HIS A 286 1.44 30.09 10.34
CA HIS A 286 2.10 30.53 9.10
C HIS A 286 2.86 29.39 8.38
N SER A 287 2.26 28.21 8.25
CA SER A 287 2.81 27.17 7.37
C SER A 287 2.10 27.25 6.03
N ALA A 288 2.85 27.57 4.98
CA ALA A 288 2.39 27.42 3.60
C ALA A 288 1.88 25.99 3.42
N THR A 289 0.60 25.87 3.13
CA THR A 289 -0.08 24.57 2.97
C THR A 289 -0.38 24.42 1.51
N TYR A 290 -0.06 23.27 0.93
CA TYR A 290 -0.30 22.98 -0.47
C TYR A 290 -1.23 21.79 -0.59
N PHE A 291 -2.05 21.76 -1.64
CA PHE A 291 -2.71 20.54 -2.09
C PHE A 291 -2.13 20.12 -3.42
N PHE A 292 -2.16 18.81 -3.66
CA PHE A 292 -1.70 18.21 -4.88
C PHE A 292 -2.89 17.75 -5.72
N VAL A 293 -2.72 17.78 -7.03
CA VAL A 293 -3.61 17.22 -8.03
C VAL A 293 -2.79 16.19 -8.80
N TRP A 294 -3.27 14.96 -8.83
CA TRP A 294 -2.56 13.85 -9.46
C TRP A 294 -3.05 13.74 -10.90
N ASP A 295 -2.12 13.80 -11.85
CA ASP A 295 -2.35 13.38 -13.23
C ASP A 295 -1.55 12.10 -13.50
N ASP A 296 -1.83 11.44 -14.63
CA ASP A 296 -1.15 10.21 -15.04
C ASP A 296 0.36 10.41 -15.31
N GLU A 297 0.78 11.63 -15.69
CA GLU A 297 2.17 11.91 -16.06
C GLU A 297 2.92 12.79 -15.04
N SER A 298 2.21 13.59 -14.24
CA SER A 298 2.83 14.51 -13.29
C SER A 298 1.89 14.84 -12.12
N VAL A 299 2.45 15.37 -11.04
CA VAL A 299 1.68 15.89 -9.92
C VAL A 299 1.73 17.41 -9.96
N ARG A 300 0.57 18.06 -9.95
CA ARG A 300 0.48 19.51 -9.87
C ARG A 300 0.23 19.96 -8.44
N TYR A 301 0.80 21.08 -8.01
CA TYR A 301 0.60 21.63 -6.66
C TYR A 301 0.03 23.04 -6.69
N ASN A 302 -0.82 23.33 -5.70
CA ASN A 302 -1.48 24.63 -5.50
C ASN A 302 -1.44 25.06 -4.04
N GLU A 303 -1.34 26.37 -3.82
CA GLU A 303 -1.30 26.94 -2.46
C GLU A 303 -2.70 27.10 -1.85
N ILE A 304 -2.81 26.73 -0.58
CA ILE A 304 -3.95 27.01 0.28
C ILE A 304 -3.63 28.25 1.11
N GLN A 305 -4.29 29.36 0.80
CA GLN A 305 -4.04 30.66 1.41
C GLN A 305 -4.54 30.75 2.86
N ALA A 306 -5.61 30.02 3.18
CA ALA A 306 -6.22 30.08 4.50
C ALA A 306 -6.73 28.72 4.95
N LYS A 307 -6.61 28.49 6.26
CA LYS A 307 -7.21 27.34 6.93
C LYS A 307 -8.18 27.85 7.99
N ILE A 308 -9.41 27.35 7.94
CA ILE A 308 -10.51 27.77 8.80
C ILE A 308 -11.13 26.55 9.46
N VAL A 309 -11.32 26.63 10.77
CA VAL A 309 -12.05 25.63 11.55
C VAL A 309 -13.45 26.14 11.83
N LEU A 310 -14.46 25.35 11.48
CA LEU A 310 -15.86 25.63 11.70
C LEU A 310 -16.38 24.84 12.90
N ASP A 311 -16.69 25.57 13.97
CA ASP A 311 -17.26 25.03 15.19
C ASP A 311 -18.78 25.21 15.18
N LYS A 312 -19.51 24.16 15.58
CA LYS A 312 -20.96 24.22 15.68
C LYS A 312 -21.38 25.19 16.77
N ILE A 313 -22.26 26.14 16.45
CA ILE A 313 -22.83 27.05 17.45
C ILE A 313 -23.72 26.25 18.41
N LYS A 314 -23.34 26.18 19.69
CA LYS A 314 -24.06 25.39 20.71
C LYS A 314 -25.15 26.20 21.44
N SER A 315 -24.94 27.51 21.62
CA SER A 315 -25.86 28.39 22.33
C SER A 315 -27.16 28.63 21.56
N GLN A 316 -28.31 28.42 22.21
CA GLN A 316 -29.62 28.66 21.60
C GLN A 316 -29.89 30.15 21.39
N ALA A 317 -29.49 31.00 22.35
CA ALA A 317 -29.62 32.45 22.23
C ALA A 317 -28.83 33.01 21.04
N ALA A 318 -27.63 32.48 20.78
CA ALA A 318 -26.82 32.86 19.62
C ALA A 318 -27.46 32.45 18.30
N LYS A 319 -28.05 31.23 18.23
CA LYS A 319 -28.79 30.78 17.05
C LYS A 319 -30.02 31.65 16.78
N ASP A 320 -30.76 32.00 17.82
CA ASP A 320 -31.98 32.80 17.68
C ASP A 320 -31.67 34.25 17.27
N ALA A 321 -30.55 34.81 17.73
CA ALA A 321 -30.06 36.11 17.26
C ALA A 321 -29.72 36.09 15.76
N ILE A 322 -28.94 35.10 15.31
CA ILE A 322 -28.56 34.94 13.90
C ILE A 322 -29.80 34.73 13.02
N ARG A 323 -30.75 33.90 13.47
CA ARG A 323 -32.01 33.65 12.73
C ARG A 323 -32.85 34.90 12.56
N ARG A 324 -32.90 35.78 13.56
CA ARG A 324 -33.68 37.03 13.48
C ARG A 324 -33.04 38.07 12.57
N GLN A 325 -31.72 38.13 12.51
CA GLN A 325 -31.00 39.23 11.84
C GLN A 325 -30.51 38.87 10.44
N ALA A 326 -30.17 37.60 10.17
CA ALA A 326 -29.33 37.27 9.01
C ALA A 326 -29.78 36.06 8.17
N ARG A 327 -30.78 35.28 8.60
CA ARG A 327 -31.24 34.11 7.82
C ARG A 327 -32.30 34.51 6.78
N PRO A 328 -32.01 34.43 5.47
CA PRO A 328 -33.01 34.66 4.44
C PRO A 328 -34.00 33.48 4.37
N SER A 329 -35.21 33.74 3.84
CA SER A 329 -36.22 32.70 3.63
C SER A 329 -35.86 31.75 2.49
N HIS A 330 -35.22 32.27 1.44
CA HIS A 330 -34.77 31.52 0.27
C HIS A 330 -33.38 32.04 -0.15
N SER A 331 -32.48 31.15 -0.53
CA SER A 331 -31.18 31.48 -1.09
C SER A 331 -31.09 31.01 -2.52
N TYR A 332 -30.70 31.94 -3.40
CA TYR A 332 -30.47 31.67 -4.82
C TYR A 332 -29.02 31.95 -5.15
N VAL A 333 -28.42 31.08 -5.95
CA VAL A 333 -27.04 31.23 -6.43
C VAL A 333 -27.08 31.36 -7.94
N THR A 334 -26.46 32.43 -8.42
CA THR A 334 -26.28 32.73 -9.84
C THR A 334 -24.78 32.76 -10.12
N THR A 335 -24.33 31.99 -11.11
CA THR A 335 -22.98 32.14 -11.65
C THR A 335 -22.89 33.47 -12.39
N ARG A 336 -21.73 34.11 -12.30
CA ARG A 336 -21.43 35.36 -13.02
C ARG A 336 -20.02 35.25 -13.56
N ASN A 337 -19.76 35.93 -14.67
CA ASN A 337 -18.40 36.12 -15.15
C ASN A 337 -17.60 36.95 -14.13
N PRO A 338 -16.29 36.67 -13.99
CA PRO A 338 -15.42 37.39 -13.10
C PRO A 338 -15.39 38.89 -13.45
N THR A 339 -15.25 39.71 -12.42
CA THR A 339 -15.12 41.16 -12.52
C THR A 339 -13.75 41.51 -13.09
N GLU A 340 -13.59 42.70 -13.68
CA GLU A 340 -12.29 43.19 -14.18
C GLU A 340 -11.20 43.12 -13.08
N ASP A 341 -11.52 43.57 -11.87
CA ASP A 341 -10.61 43.47 -10.70
C ASP A 341 -10.25 42.01 -10.34
N GLU A 342 -11.18 41.06 -10.50
CA GLU A 342 -10.96 39.63 -10.22
C GLU A 342 -10.08 39.01 -11.30
N LEU A 343 -10.27 39.40 -12.57
CA LEU A 343 -9.44 39.00 -13.69
C LEU A 343 -8.01 39.53 -13.55
N GLU A 344 -7.83 40.80 -13.18
CA GLU A 344 -6.51 41.37 -12.92
C GLU A 344 -5.78 40.65 -11.78
N ALA A 345 -6.49 40.29 -10.71
CA ALA A 345 -5.93 39.52 -9.61
C ALA A 345 -5.53 38.10 -10.04
N MET A 346 -6.35 37.46 -10.88
CA MET A 346 -6.06 36.15 -11.48
C MET A 346 -4.84 36.20 -12.41
N GLU A 347 -4.74 37.24 -13.23
CA GLU A 347 -3.59 37.45 -14.12
C GLU A 347 -2.31 37.72 -13.33
N LEU A 348 -2.36 38.57 -12.30
CA LEU A 348 -1.21 38.83 -11.43
C LEU A 348 -0.76 37.55 -10.70
N ALA A 349 -1.71 36.74 -10.22
CA ALA A 349 -1.41 35.46 -9.60
C ALA A 349 -0.76 34.48 -10.59
N ARG A 350 -1.24 34.43 -11.84
CA ARG A 350 -0.64 33.62 -12.91
C ARG A 350 0.74 34.12 -13.30
N ASP A 351 0.93 35.43 -13.39
CA ASP A 351 2.19 36.07 -13.74
C ASP A 351 3.24 35.93 -12.62
N ALA A 352 2.81 35.85 -11.36
CA ALA A 352 3.69 35.49 -10.25
C ALA A 352 4.30 34.09 -10.40
N LEU A 353 3.72 33.26 -11.27
CA LEU A 353 4.16 31.93 -11.61
C LEU A 353 4.86 31.85 -12.98
N ALA A 354 4.88 32.94 -13.74
CA ALA A 354 5.57 33.04 -15.03
C ALA A 354 7.10 32.92 -14.85
N PRO A 355 7.81 32.42 -15.87
CA PRO A 355 8.82 31.39 -15.71
C PRO A 355 10.11 31.88 -15.06
N PHE A 356 10.61 31.03 -14.16
CA PHE A 356 12.02 30.64 -14.21
C PHE A 356 12.23 29.63 -15.34
#